data_AF-A0A1B0A9R7-F1
#
_entry.id   AF-A0A1B0A9R7-F1
#
_cell.length_a   1.000
_cell.length_b   1.000
_cell.length_c   1.000
_cell.angle_alpha   90.00
_cell.angle_beta   90.00
_cell.angle_gamma   90.00
#
_symmetry.space_group_name_H-M   'P 1'
#
loop_
_entity.id
_entity.type
_entity.pdbx_description
1 polymer ?
#
loop_
_entity_poly.entity_id
_entity_poly.type
_entity_poly.pdbx_seq_one_letter_code
_entity_poly.pdbx_strand_id
1 'polypeptide(L)'
;MDGTTGNLGVIPRTVDLLSDSIKAYRNLGWQYEIKVQFLEIYNEVLYDVLDNEPKEMEIRMTENNTNDIYVSNITQETVCGLLQM
;
A
#
# COMPACT_ATOMS: atom_id res chain seq x y z
N MET A 1 5.40 6.98 12.59
CA MET A 1 4.33 6.35 11.80
C MET A 1 4.30 4.84 12.04
N ASP A 2 5.45 4.16 12.00
CA ASP A 2 5.54 2.70 12.21
C ASP A 2 5.59 2.27 13.68
N GLY A 3 6.23 3.08 14.54
CA GLY A 3 6.39 2.78 15.97
C GLY A 3 7.50 1.77 16.26
N THR A 4 7.41 1.05 17.37
CA THR A 4 8.39 0.03 17.79
C THR A 4 7.67 -1.26 18.18
N THR A 5 8.42 -2.37 18.32
CA THR A 5 7.85 -3.69 18.66
C THR A 5 7.05 -3.70 19.97
N GLY A 6 7.37 -2.82 20.94
CA GLY A 6 6.61 -2.68 22.19
C GLY A 6 5.50 -1.62 22.16
N ASN A 7 5.48 -0.77 21.13
CA ASN A 7 4.45 0.25 20.95
C ASN A 7 4.28 0.54 19.46
N LEU A 8 3.37 -0.20 18.84
CA LEU A 8 3.05 -0.07 17.43
C LEU A 8 2.56 1.35 17.11
N GLY A 9 2.95 1.83 15.93
CA GLY A 9 2.54 3.12 15.40
C GLY A 9 1.19 3.05 14.68
N VAL A 10 0.89 4.08 13.91
CA VAL A 10 -0.37 4.22 13.17
C VAL A 10 -0.45 3.19 12.04
N ILE A 11 0.59 3.04 11.22
CA ILE A 11 0.57 2.16 10.04
C ILE A 11 0.22 0.70 10.42
N PRO A 12 0.99 0.02 11.30
CA PRO A 12 0.66 -1.36 11.67
C PRO A 12 -0.71 -1.49 12.34
N ARG A 13 -1.11 -0.55 13.21
CA ARG A 13 -2.43 -0.57 13.85
C ARG A 13 -3.58 -0.41 12.85
N THR A 14 -3.40 0.42 11.82
CA THR A 14 -4.38 0.60 10.75
C THR A 14 -4.51 -0.67 9.93
N VAL A 15 -3.40 -1.34 9.61
CA VAL A 15 -3.42 -2.63 8.90
C VAL A 15 -4.18 -3.69 9.71
N ASP A 16 -3.93 -3.79 11.01
CA ASP A 16 -4.65 -4.71 11.90
C ASP A 16 -6.17 -4.43 11.88
N LEU A 17 -6.55 -3.15 12.04
CA LEU A 17 -7.95 -2.73 12.02
C LEU A 17 -8.64 -3.02 10.67
N LEU A 18 -7.96 -2.76 9.54
CA LEU A 18 -8.47 -3.05 8.22
C LEU A 18 -8.69 -4.55 8.03
N SER A 19 -7.73 -5.37 8.46
CA SER A 19 -7.82 -6.83 8.39
C SER A 19 -9.03 -7.36 9.18
N ASP A 20 -9.22 -6.90 10.41
CA ASP A 20 -10.34 -7.31 11.25
C ASP A 20 -11.69 -6.85 10.69
N SER A 21 -11.73 -5.62 10.15
CA SER A 21 -12.92 -5.07 9.51
C SER A 21 -13.31 -5.88 8.27
N ILE A 22 -12.36 -6.20 7.39
CA ILE A 22 -12.61 -7.00 6.18
C ILE A 22 -13.13 -8.39 6.54
N LYS A 23 -12.57 -9.03 7.57
CA LYS A 23 -13.07 -10.33 8.06
C LYS A 23 -14.52 -10.22 8.54
N ALA A 24 -14.85 -9.17 9.28
CA ALA A 24 -16.23 -8.94 9.74
C ALA A 24 -17.21 -8.73 8.57
N TYR A 25 -16.82 -7.92 7.57
CA TYR A 25 -17.66 -7.66 6.40
C TYR A 25 -17.80 -8.85 5.47
N ARG A 26 -16.84 -9.80 5.47
CA ARG A 26 -16.94 -11.04 4.70
C ARG A 26 -18.16 -11.87 5.10
N ASN A 27 -18.53 -11.86 6.38
CA ASN A 27 -19.74 -12.54 6.87
C ASN A 27 -21.04 -11.88 6.36
N LEU A 28 -20.95 -10.62 5.90
CA LEU A 28 -22.05 -9.87 5.30
C LEU A 28 -22.05 -9.99 3.76
N GLY A 29 -21.19 -10.85 3.20
CA GLY A 29 -21.09 -11.10 1.75
C GLY A 29 -20.17 -10.16 0.98
N TRP A 30 -19.48 -9.25 1.66
CA TRP A 30 -18.54 -8.34 1.01
C TRP A 30 -17.18 -9.00 0.77
N GLN A 31 -16.56 -8.64 -0.36
CA GLN A 31 -15.20 -9.04 -0.69
C GLN A 31 -14.38 -7.77 -0.93
N TYR A 32 -13.25 -7.67 -0.25
CA TYR A 32 -12.33 -6.55 -0.37
C TYR A 32 -10.97 -7.05 -0.85
N GLU A 33 -10.32 -6.22 -1.66
CA GLU A 33 -8.94 -6.40 -2.10
C GLU A 33 -8.13 -5.21 -1.61
N ILE A 34 -7.01 -5.46 -0.94
CA ILE A 34 -6.08 -4.41 -0.52
C ILE A 34 -4.89 -4.41 -1.48
N LYS A 35 -4.58 -3.23 -2.02
CA LYS A 35 -3.39 -2.98 -2.83
C LYS A 35 -2.45 -2.07 -2.06
N VAL A 36 -1.18 -2.43 -2.00
CA VAL A 36 -0.17 -1.70 -1.24
C VAL A 36 1.01 -1.36 -2.14
N GLN A 37 1.53 -0.14 -2.00
CA GLN A 37 2.72 0.37 -2.64
C GLN A 37 3.56 1.06 -1.57
N PHE A 38 4.88 0.86 -1.57
CA PHE A 38 5.81 1.60 -0.70
C PHE A 38 6.83 2.34 -1.57
N LEU A 39 6.92 3.64 -1.35
CA LEU A 39 7.73 4.56 -2.13
C LEU A 39 8.58 5.38 -1.17
N GLU A 40 9.86 5.56 -1.50
CA GLU A 40 10.73 6.54 -0.88
C GLU A 40 11.03 7.66 -1.90
N ILE A 41 11.01 8.91 -1.42
CA ILE A 41 11.38 10.07 -2.23
C ILE A 41 12.63 10.68 -1.58
N TYR A 42 13.74 10.60 -2.29
CA TYR A 42 15.01 11.16 -1.83
C TYR A 42 15.62 12.02 -2.92
N ASN A 43 15.88 13.29 -2.61
CA ASN A 43 16.41 14.28 -3.55
C ASN A 43 15.62 14.33 -4.86
N GLU A 44 14.28 14.38 -4.75
CA GLU A 44 13.35 14.40 -5.89
C GLU A 44 13.42 13.16 -6.81
N VAL A 45 14.10 12.09 -6.37
CA VAL A 45 14.14 10.79 -7.05
C VAL A 45 13.23 9.81 -6.32
N LEU A 46 12.44 9.07 -7.09
CA LEU A 46 11.55 8.01 -6.62
C LEU A 46 12.30 6.69 -6.49
N TYR A 47 12.12 6.00 -5.37
CA TYR A 47 12.65 4.67 -5.11
C TYR A 47 11.53 3.72 -4.67
N ASP A 48 11.46 2.56 -5.32
CA ASP A 48 10.51 1.53 -4.93
C ASP A 48 11.09 0.76 -3.76
N VAL A 49 10.38 0.74 -2.63
CA VAL A 49 10.85 0.06 -1.42
C VAL A 49 10.55 -1.44 -1.47
N LEU A 50 9.61 -1.87 -2.32
CA LEU A 50 9.23 -3.27 -2.49
C LEU A 50 10.07 -3.99 -3.55
N ASP A 51 10.88 -3.27 -4.32
CA ASP A 51 11.65 -3.82 -5.43
C ASP A 51 13.08 -3.27 -5.41
N ASN A 52 14.05 -4.18 -5.40
CA ASN A 52 15.47 -3.82 -5.37
C ASN A 52 16.04 -3.52 -6.77
N GLU A 53 15.28 -3.80 -7.84
CA GLU A 53 15.70 -3.54 -9.20
C GLU A 53 15.56 -2.04 -9.53
N PRO A 54 16.60 -1.41 -10.13
CA PRO A 54 16.52 -0.02 -10.53
C PRO A 54 15.51 0.13 -11.67
N LYS A 55 14.55 1.03 -11.49
CA LYS A 55 13.53 1.34 -12.48
C LYS A 55 13.24 2.82 -12.55
N GLU A 56 12.99 3.28 -13.77
CA GLU A 56 12.56 4.65 -14.01
C GLU A 56 11.08 4.76 -13.61
N MET A 57 10.79 5.67 -12.68
CA MET A 57 9.46 5.93 -12.18
C MET A 57 9.14 7.42 -12.30
N GLU A 58 7.91 7.70 -12.71
CA GLU A 58 7.40 9.07 -12.87
C GLU A 58 6.01 9.19 -12.24
N ILE A 59 5.72 10.36 -11.67
CA ILE A 59 4.36 10.74 -11.24
C ILE A 59 3.58 11.21 -12.46
N ARG A 60 2.46 10.55 -12.76
CA ARG A 60 1.61 10.81 -13.93
C ARG A 60 0.16 11.04 -13.52
N MET A 61 -0.61 11.74 -14.35
CA MET A 61 -2.06 11.92 -14.17
C MET A 61 -2.82 10.78 -14.83
N THR A 62 -3.95 10.36 -14.23
CA THR A 62 -4.84 9.39 -14.87
C THR A 62 -5.63 10.03 -16.01
N GLU A 63 -5.96 9.26 -17.04
CA GLU A 63 -6.71 9.75 -18.20
C GLU A 63 -8.19 10.04 -17.88
N ASN A 64 -8.74 9.36 -16.86
CA ASN A 64 -10.18 9.27 -16.61
C ASN A 64 -10.70 10.21 -15.50
N ASN A 65 -9.81 10.85 -14.73
CA ASN A 65 -10.20 11.75 -13.65
C ASN A 65 -9.17 12.87 -13.47
N THR A 66 -9.64 14.12 -13.49
CA THR A 66 -8.80 15.31 -13.72
C THR A 66 -7.81 15.62 -12.59
N ASN A 67 -7.84 14.93 -11.46
CA ASN A 67 -6.96 15.16 -10.31
C ASN A 67 -6.30 13.90 -9.73
N ASP A 68 -6.50 12.72 -10.34
CA ASP A 68 -5.88 11.50 -9.82
C ASP A 68 -4.47 11.34 -10.38
N ILE A 69 -3.50 11.12 -9.50
CA ILE A 69 -2.10 10.86 -9.84
C ILE A 69 -1.73 9.41 -9.53
N TYR A 70 -0.77 8.87 -10.26
CA TYR A 70 -0.17 7.56 -10.00
C TYR A 70 1.34 7.59 -10.26
N VAL A 71 2.07 6.64 -9.69
CA VAL A 71 3.49 6.43 -9.99
C VAL A 71 3.58 5.31 -11.02
N SER A 72 4.23 5.59 -12.15
CA SER A 72 4.50 4.59 -13.19
C SER A 72 5.56 3.59 -12.71
N ASN A 73 5.41 2.33 -13.13
CA ASN A 73 6.34 1.23 -12.85
C ASN A 73 6.54 0.86 -11.36
N ILE A 74 5.79 1.47 -10.44
CA ILE A 74 5.84 1.09 -9.02
C ILE A 74 5.24 -0.30 -8.79
N THR A 75 5.88 -1.07 -7.92
CA THR A 75 5.40 -2.37 -7.48
C THR A 75 4.16 -2.18 -6.62
N GLN A 76 3.11 -2.90 -6.99
CA GLN A 76 1.85 -2.92 -6.26
C GLN A 76 1.53 -4.35 -5.87
N GLU A 77 1.60 -4.61 -4.58
CA GLU A 77 1.28 -5.91 -4.02
C GLU A 77 -0.21 -5.99 -3.67
N THR A 78 -0.81 -7.13 -3.98
CA THR A 78 -2.19 -7.42 -3.62
C THR A 78 -2.22 -8.30 -2.39
N VAL A 79 -2.69 -7.76 -1.27
CA VAL A 79 -2.70 -8.45 0.02
C VAL A 79 -4.08 -9.07 0.24
N CYS A 80 -4.16 -10.39 0.08
CA CYS A 80 -5.40 -11.14 0.24
C CYS A 80 -5.44 -11.82 1.63
N GLY A 81 -5.89 -11.11 2.67
CA GLY A 81 -6.51 -11.61 3.93
C GLY A 81 -5.82 -12.69 4.79
N LEU A 82 -4.74 -13.32 4.34
CA LEU A 82 -4.00 -14.37 5.00
C LEU A 82 -2.52 -14.03 4.84
N LEU A 83 -2.01 -13.30 5.82
CA LEU A 83 -0.63 -13.39 6.33
C LEU A 83 0.41 -13.94 5.34
N GLN A 84 1.22 -13.05 4.74
CA GLN A 84 2.63 -13.38 4.57
C GLN A 84 3.29 -13.23 5.95
N MET A 85 3.18 -14.26 6.78
CA MET A 85 4.09 -14.55 7.90
C MET A 85 4.46 -16.02 7.85
#